data_AF-A0A367LV93-F1
#
_entry.id   AF-A0A367LV93-F1
#
_cell.length_a   1.000
_cell.length_b   1.000
_cell.length_c   1.000
_cell.angle_alpha   90.00
_cell.angle_beta   90.00
_cell.angle_gamma   90.00
#
_symmetry.space_group_name_H-M   'P 1'
#
loop_
_entity.id
_entity.type
_entity.pdbx_description
1 polymer ?
#
loop_
_entity_poly.entity_id
_entity_poly.type
_entity_poly.pdbx_seq_one_letter_code
_entity_poly.pdbx_strand_id
1 'polypeptide(L)'
;DVYKRQAVQSGVLEAEARELNIGFIKRMEHGLPFVRVKLAMSLDGRTAMASGESQWITGPSARSAVQRLRARSSVVLSGADTLLADDARLNVR
;
A
#
# COMPACT_ATOMS: atom_id res chain seq x y z
N ASP A 1 17.27 29.49 16.50
CA ASP A 1 16.96 29.14 15.11
C ASP A 1 18.27 28.83 14.40
N VAL A 2 18.49 27.54 14.12
CA VAL A 2 19.82 26.90 14.04
C VAL A 2 20.61 27.34 12.81
N TYR A 3 19.94 27.85 11.77
CA TYR A 3 20.57 28.17 10.47
C TYR A 3 20.58 29.66 10.11
N LYS A 4 20.18 30.57 11.03
CA LYS A 4 20.02 32.01 10.73
C LYS A 4 21.29 32.74 10.23
N ARG A 5 22.48 32.14 10.30
CA ARG A 5 23.76 32.76 9.91
C ARG A 5 24.31 32.27 8.56
N GLN A 6 23.62 31.39 7.84
CA GLN A 6 24.06 30.86 6.54
C GLN A 6 22.93 30.90 5.51
N ALA A 7 23.28 31.04 4.24
CA ALA A 7 22.33 30.92 3.13
C ALA A 7 21.89 29.44 3.00
N VAL A 8 20.58 29.20 3.02
CA VAL A 8 19.97 27.87 2.89
C VAL A 8 19.12 27.81 1.62
N GLN A 9 19.21 26.70 0.89
CA GLN A 9 18.30 26.39 -0.21
C GLN A 9 17.31 25.32 0.23
N SER A 10 16.03 25.52 -0.07
CA SER A 10 14.93 24.60 0.23
C SER A 10 14.13 24.30 -1.03
N GLY A 11 13.40 23.18 -1.05
CA GLY A 11 12.53 22.80 -2.17
C GLY A 11 13.23 22.03 -3.30
N VAL A 12 14.54 21.81 -3.21
CA VAL A 12 15.29 21.03 -4.22
C VAL A 12 14.81 19.57 -4.19
N LEU A 13 14.26 19.08 -5.31
CA LEU A 13 13.66 17.75 -5.47
C LEU A 13 12.57 17.44 -4.42
N GLU A 14 11.82 18.47 -4.02
CA GLU A 14 10.78 18.31 -3.00
C GLU A 14 9.71 17.30 -3.44
N ALA A 15 9.32 17.28 -4.71
CA ALA A 15 8.30 16.36 -5.21
C ALA A 15 8.72 14.89 -5.00
N GLU A 16 9.94 14.54 -5.35
CA GLU A 16 10.52 13.21 -5.20
C GLU A 16 10.70 12.83 -3.73
N ALA A 17 11.18 13.77 -2.91
CA ALA A 17 11.32 13.57 -1.47
C ALA A 17 9.96 13.32 -0.79
N ARG A 18 8.90 14.01 -1.27
CA ARG A 18 7.53 13.82 -0.80
C ARG A 18 6.95 12.48 -1.26
N GLU A 19 7.19 12.07 -2.50
CA GLU A 19 6.77 10.77 -3.02
C GLU A 19 7.39 9.61 -2.21
N LEU A 20 8.68 9.71 -1.89
CA LEU A 20 9.40 8.72 -1.09
C LEU A 20 8.76 8.50 0.29
N ASN A 21 8.22 9.56 0.89
CA ASN A 21 7.73 9.58 2.27
C ASN A 21 6.22 9.85 2.39
N ILE A 22 5.44 9.56 1.34
CA ILE A 22 4.02 9.94 1.25
C ILE A 22 3.18 9.54 2.47
N GLY A 23 3.45 8.37 3.06
CA GLY A 23 2.75 7.89 4.24
C GLY A 23 3.09 8.66 5.52
N PHE A 24 4.35 9.01 5.70
CA PHE A 24 4.82 9.79 6.85
C PHE A 24 4.32 11.22 6.76
N ILE A 25 4.54 11.87 5.61
CA ILE A 25 4.19 13.28 5.41
C ILE A 25 2.69 13.50 5.57
N LYS A 26 1.85 12.67 4.94
CA LYS A 26 0.39 12.79 5.09
C LYS A 26 -0.05 12.67 6.56
N ARG A 27 0.59 11.79 7.33
CA ARG A 27 0.29 11.62 8.77
C ARG A 27 0.70 12.87 9.56
N MET A 28 1.86 13.44 9.27
CA MET A 28 2.36 14.63 9.97
C MET A 28 1.56 15.88 9.63
N GLU A 29 1.14 16.04 8.38
CA GLU A 29 0.42 17.24 7.92
C GLU A 29 -1.09 17.17 8.20
N HIS A 30 -1.70 15.98 8.17
CA HIS A 30 -3.17 15.83 8.22
C HIS A 30 -3.67 14.91 9.34
N GLY A 31 -2.78 14.31 10.14
CA GLY A 31 -3.16 13.35 11.19
C GLY A 31 -3.73 12.02 10.66
N LEU A 32 -3.70 11.79 9.34
CA LEU A 32 -4.30 10.62 8.70
C LEU A 32 -3.26 9.79 7.93
N PRO A 33 -3.38 8.46 7.90
CA PRO A 33 -2.49 7.63 7.12
C PRO A 33 -2.71 7.78 5.61
N PHE A 34 -1.67 7.47 4.84
CA PHE A 34 -1.82 7.17 3.41
C PHE A 34 -2.37 5.75 3.25
N VAL A 35 -3.47 5.62 2.51
CA VAL A 35 -4.19 4.35 2.34
C VAL A 35 -4.08 3.92 0.89
N ARG A 36 -3.64 2.67 0.67
CA ARG A 36 -3.66 2.00 -0.64
C ARG A 36 -4.67 0.87 -0.59
N VAL A 37 -5.58 0.83 -1.57
CA VAL A 37 -6.51 -0.27 -1.77
C VAL A 37 -5.97 -1.16 -2.88
N LYS A 38 -5.87 -2.47 -2.62
CA LYS A 38 -5.46 -3.47 -3.61
C LYS A 38 -6.65 -4.35 -3.96
N LEU A 39 -6.87 -4.57 -5.25
CA LEU A 39 -7.91 -5.46 -5.77
C LEU A 39 -7.29 -6.41 -6.81
N ALA A 40 -7.79 -7.64 -6.89
CA ALA A 40 -7.50 -8.56 -7.98
C ALA A 40 -8.83 -9.07 -8.52
N MET A 41 -9.03 -8.95 -9.83
CA MET A 41 -10.28 -9.29 -10.50
C MET A 41 -9.98 -9.80 -11.92
N SER A 42 -10.95 -10.50 -12.50
CA SER A 42 -11.01 -10.80 -13.93
C SER A 42 -11.27 -9.53 -14.75
N LEU A 43 -11.16 -9.64 -16.08
CA LEU A 43 -11.40 -8.52 -17.00
C LEU A 43 -12.83 -7.96 -16.91
N ASP A 44 -13.81 -8.81 -16.61
CA ASP A 44 -15.21 -8.44 -16.40
C ASP A 44 -15.53 -8.02 -14.95
N GLY A 45 -14.51 -7.80 -14.12
CA GLY A 45 -14.65 -7.21 -12.80
C GLY A 45 -15.04 -8.18 -11.68
N ARG A 46 -14.89 -9.49 -11.88
CA ARG A 46 -15.24 -10.51 -10.88
C ARG A 46 -14.03 -10.87 -10.01
N THR A 47 -14.29 -11.05 -8.71
CA THR A 47 -13.25 -11.40 -7.71
C THR A 47 -13.40 -12.82 -7.18
N ALA A 48 -14.50 -13.48 -7.51
CA ALA A 48 -14.81 -14.87 -7.18
C ALA A 48 -15.92 -15.37 -8.11
N MET A 49 -16.02 -16.69 -8.26
CA MET A 49 -17.18 -17.36 -8.83
C MET A 49 -18.40 -17.24 -7.90
N ALA A 50 -19.60 -17.52 -8.41
CA ALA A 50 -20.81 -17.56 -7.58
C ALA A 50 -20.73 -18.61 -6.45
N SER A 51 -19.91 -19.64 -6.63
CA SER A 51 -19.57 -20.65 -5.62
C SER A 51 -18.65 -20.14 -4.50
N GLY A 52 -18.05 -18.96 -4.65
CA GLY A 52 -17.03 -18.41 -3.75
C GLY A 52 -15.58 -18.78 -4.14
N GLU A 53 -15.37 -19.65 -5.14
CA GLU A 53 -14.03 -19.97 -5.62
C GLU A 53 -13.35 -18.73 -6.23
N SER A 54 -12.19 -18.36 -5.69
CA SER A 54 -11.55 -17.07 -5.96
C SER A 54 -10.04 -17.16 -6.19
N GLN A 55 -9.47 -18.37 -6.09
CA GLN A 55 -8.02 -18.52 -6.10
C GLN A 55 -7.45 -18.36 -7.52
N TRP A 56 -6.29 -17.71 -7.58
CA TRP A 56 -5.43 -17.61 -8.76
C TRP A 56 -6.01 -16.85 -9.97
N ILE A 57 -6.95 -15.93 -9.76
CA ILE A 57 -7.39 -14.97 -10.79
C ILE A 57 -6.21 -14.17 -11.39
N THR A 58 -5.22 -13.82 -10.55
CA THR A 58 -3.98 -13.15 -11.00
C THR A 58 -2.75 -14.03 -10.77
N GLY A 59 -1.78 -13.93 -11.68
CA GLY A 59 -0.57 -14.76 -11.70
C GLY A 59 0.51 -14.41 -10.67
N PRO A 60 1.63 -15.19 -10.63
CA PRO A 60 2.71 -15.02 -9.66
C PRO A 60 3.36 -13.63 -9.63
N SER A 61 3.52 -12.98 -10.79
CA SER A 61 4.09 -11.63 -10.90
C SER A 61 3.27 -10.59 -10.14
N ALA A 62 1.94 -10.65 -10.27
CA ALA A 62 1.02 -9.78 -9.53
C ALA A 62 1.11 -10.04 -8.02
N ARG A 63 1.21 -11.31 -7.61
CA ARG A 63 1.36 -11.67 -6.18
C ARG A 63 2.69 -11.18 -5.60
N SER A 64 3.78 -11.26 -6.36
CA SER A 64 5.06 -10.65 -5.98
C SER A 64 4.97 -9.12 -5.86
N ALA A 65 4.24 -8.45 -6.75
CA ALA A 65 4.02 -7.01 -6.66
C ALA A 65 3.32 -6.60 -5.37
N VAL A 66 2.33 -7.39 -4.92
CA VAL A 66 1.66 -7.15 -3.63
C VAL A 66 2.61 -7.28 -2.45
N GLN A 67 3.62 -8.16 -2.51
CA GLN A 67 4.63 -8.25 -1.44
C GLN A 67 5.42 -6.96 -1.27
N ARG A 68 5.78 -6.30 -2.38
CA ARG A 68 6.41 -4.97 -2.33
C ARG A 68 5.50 -3.92 -1.71
N LEU A 69 4.20 -3.97 -2.01
CA LEU A 69 3.21 -3.06 -1.41
C LEU A 69 3.08 -3.31 0.10
N ARG A 70 3.06 -4.56 0.54
CA ARG A 70 3.03 -4.94 1.97
C ARG A 70 4.28 -4.46 2.69
N ALA A 71 5.47 -4.70 2.13
CA ALA A 71 6.74 -4.27 2.71
C ALA A 71 6.85 -2.75 2.86
N ARG A 72 6.17 -1.98 2.00
CA ARG A 72 6.07 -0.50 2.07
C ARG A 72 4.91 -0.01 2.92
N SER A 73 4.26 -0.86 3.72
CA SER A 73 3.09 -0.50 4.52
C SER A 73 3.33 -0.83 5.99
N SER A 74 3.00 0.09 6.89
CA SER A 74 3.08 -0.17 8.33
C SER A 74 2.04 -1.17 8.81
N VAL A 75 0.90 -1.28 8.11
CA VAL A 75 -0.22 -2.17 8.44
C VAL A 75 -0.81 -2.75 7.16
N VAL A 76 -1.20 -4.02 7.20
CA VAL A 76 -2.07 -4.65 6.20
C VAL A 76 -3.42 -4.87 6.86
N LEU A 77 -4.47 -4.26 6.30
CA LEU A 77 -5.83 -4.33 6.82
C LEU A 77 -6.68 -5.29 5.96
N SER A 78 -7.52 -6.08 6.61
CA SER A 78 -8.48 -6.97 5.95
C SER A 78 -9.72 -7.18 6.82
N GLY A 79 -10.82 -7.63 6.21
CA GLY A 79 -12.03 -8.04 6.92
C GLY A 79 -11.92 -9.48 7.44
N ALA A 80 -12.75 -9.82 8.42
CA ALA A 80 -12.79 -11.16 9.01
C ALA A 80 -13.10 -12.24 7.95
N ASP A 81 -14.03 -11.97 7.03
CA ASP A 81 -14.46 -12.93 6.01
C ASP A 81 -13.30 -13.34 5.08
N THR A 82 -12.40 -12.42 4.73
CA THR A 82 -11.20 -12.76 3.94
C THR A 82 -10.27 -13.70 4.72
N LEU A 83 -10.09 -13.47 6.02
CA LEU A 83 -9.25 -14.36 6.83
C LEU A 83 -9.86 -15.76 6.92
N LEU A 84 -11.17 -15.85 7.09
CA LEU A 84 -11.91 -17.10 7.22
C LEU A 84 -11.99 -17.88 5.91
N ALA A 85 -12.23 -17.21 4.78
CA ALA A 85 -12.38 -17.85 3.48
C ALA A 85 -11.03 -18.26 2.86
N ASP A 86 -9.99 -17.44 3.02
CA ASP A 86 -8.72 -17.62 2.32
C ASP A 86 -7.59 -18.21 3.18
N ASP A 87 -7.80 -18.39 4.49
CA ASP A 87 -6.73 -18.67 5.47
C ASP A 87 -5.52 -17.72 5.31
N ALA A 88 -5.84 -16.44 5.10
CA ALA A 88 -4.88 -15.46 4.63
C ALA A 88 -3.91 -15.02 5.74
N ARG A 89 -2.61 -15.30 5.56
CA ARG A 89 -1.57 -14.85 6.51
C ARG A 89 -1.20 -13.36 6.39
N LEU A 90 -1.45 -12.75 5.23
CA LEU A 90 -1.23 -11.33 4.91
C LEU A 90 0.15 -10.71 5.24
N ASN A 91 1.17 -11.54 5.50
CA ASN A 91 2.55 -11.13 5.78
C ASN A 91 3.41 -10.99 4.50
N VAL A 92 4.63 -10.48 4.68
CA VAL A 92 5.66 -10.35 3.64
C VAL A 92 6.45 -11.67 3.52
N ARG A 93 6.49 -12.25 2.32
CA ARG A 93 7.13 -13.54 1.98
C ARG A 93 7.52 -13.59 0.51
#